data_AF-A0AB39N2Z8-F1
#
_entry.id   AF-A0AB39N2Z8-F1
#
_cell.length_a   1.000
_cell.length_b   1.000
_cell.length_c   1.000
_cell.angle_alpha   90.00
_cell.angle_beta   90.00
_cell.angle_gamma   90.00
#
_symmetry.space_group_name_H-M   'P 1'
#
loop_
_entity.id
_entity.type
_entity.pdbx_description
1 polymer ?
#
loop_
_entity_poly.entity_id
_entity_poly.type
_entity_poly.pdbx_seq_one_letter_code
_entity_poly.pdbx_strand_id
1 'polypeptide(L)'
;MIENVMGAEPEMRDPVLLCGAYFGLNTYRHRLFEPGGWELKRPDHPEHVRRQTKMGRRRKPDEMGIYVGNFIGVDDAKEDLGVPWMSREGIRECIPPAYTEYVGKAFLEQLH
;
A
#
# COMPACT_ATOMS: atom_id res chain seq x y z
N MET A 1 6.47 14.99 -4.50
CA MET A 1 5.73 13.73 -4.59
C MET A 1 4.36 13.87 -3.97
N ILE A 2 3.34 13.35 -4.65
CA ILE A 2 1.95 13.24 -4.18
C ILE A 2 1.57 11.76 -4.19
N GLU A 3 0.85 11.31 -3.16
CA GLU A 3 0.26 9.97 -3.08
C GLU A 3 -1.27 10.09 -3.13
N ASN A 4 -1.94 9.18 -3.82
CA ASN A 4 -3.40 9.15 -3.88
C ASN A 4 -3.98 7.75 -4.15
N VAL A 5 -5.31 7.64 -4.02
CA VAL A 5 -6.07 6.42 -4.33
C VAL A 5 -6.23 6.23 -5.84
N MET A 6 -6.51 4.98 -6.27
CA MET A 6 -6.69 4.61 -7.69
C MET A 6 -7.67 5.50 -8.46
N GLY A 7 -8.75 5.96 -7.81
CA GLY A 7 -9.76 6.79 -8.47
C GLY A 7 -9.27 8.17 -8.87
N ALA A 8 -8.12 8.61 -8.37
CA ALA A 8 -7.52 9.91 -8.68
C ALA A 8 -6.56 9.88 -9.88
N GLU A 9 -6.42 8.72 -10.56
CA GLU A 9 -5.52 8.58 -11.71
C GLU A 9 -5.73 9.66 -12.80
N PRO A 10 -6.96 10.03 -13.19
CA PRO A 10 -7.18 11.05 -14.22
C PRO A 10 -6.67 12.45 -13.84
N GLU A 11 -6.53 12.74 -12.55
CA GLU A 11 -6.07 14.03 -12.03
C GLU A 11 -4.57 14.07 -11.74
N MET A 12 -3.88 12.93 -11.83
CA MET A 12 -2.45 12.82 -11.51
C MET A 12 -1.57 12.87 -12.76
N ARG A 13 -0.32 13.32 -12.59
CA ARG A 13 0.68 13.40 -13.65
C ARG A 13 1.62 12.21 -13.57
N ASP A 14 1.57 11.34 -14.59
CA ASP A 14 2.40 10.14 -14.72
C ASP A 14 2.52 9.32 -13.40
N PRO A 15 1.40 8.98 -12.73
CA PRO A 15 1.47 8.29 -11.45
C PRO A 15 1.98 6.86 -11.59
N VAL A 16 2.74 6.42 -10.60
CA VAL A 16 3.21 5.04 -10.46
C VAL A 16 2.35 4.29 -9.46
N LEU A 17 1.76 3.18 -9.91
CA LEU A 17 1.00 2.29 -9.06
C LEU A 17 1.92 1.39 -8.24
N LEU A 18 1.83 1.49 -6.90
CA LEU A 18 2.44 0.55 -5.97
C LEU A 18 1.36 -0.32 -5.29
N CYS A 19 1.66 -1.60 -5.15
CA CYS A 19 0.78 -2.60 -4.51
C CYS A 19 1.46 -3.23 -3.31
N GLY A 20 0.72 -3.43 -2.21
CA GLY A 20 1.26 -4.04 -0.99
C GLY A 20 1.83 -5.44 -1.23
N ALA A 21 1.21 -6.21 -2.12
CA ALA A 21 1.66 -7.55 -2.47
C ALA A 21 3.03 -7.58 -3.15
N TYR A 22 3.44 -6.51 -3.85
CA TYR A 22 4.79 -6.42 -4.41
C TYR A 22 5.86 -6.43 -3.30
N PHE A 23 5.56 -5.79 -2.16
CA PHE A 23 6.44 -5.75 -1.00
C PHE A 23 6.30 -6.96 -0.07
N GLY A 24 5.57 -8.00 -0.50
CA GLY A 24 5.29 -9.17 0.33
C GLY A 24 4.29 -8.94 1.47
N LEU A 25 3.60 -7.79 1.49
CA LEU A 25 2.55 -7.52 2.49
C LEU A 25 1.33 -8.38 2.19
N ASN A 26 0.64 -8.85 3.23
CA ASN A 26 -0.60 -9.63 3.11
C ASN A 26 -1.83 -8.74 2.88
N THR A 27 -1.73 -7.76 1.97
CA THR A 27 -2.84 -6.89 1.56
C THR A 27 -2.68 -6.52 0.09
N TYR A 28 -3.80 -6.34 -0.62
CA TYR A 28 -3.77 -5.63 -1.89
C TYR A 28 -4.15 -4.17 -1.68
N ARG A 29 -3.27 -3.43 -1.02
CA ARG A 29 -3.39 -1.97 -0.94
C ARG A 29 -2.79 -1.41 -2.23
N HIS A 30 -3.57 -0.72 -3.03
CA HIS A 30 -3.11 -0.01 -4.23
C HIS A 30 -3.07 1.47 -3.94
N ARG A 31 -1.96 2.12 -4.28
CA ARG A 31 -1.77 3.57 -4.19
C ARG A 31 -0.95 4.08 -5.36
N LEU A 32 -1.35 5.25 -5.85
CA LEU A 32 -0.71 5.97 -6.93
C LEU A 32 0.27 6.99 -6.36
N PHE A 33 1.46 7.07 -6.92
CA PHE A 33 2.50 8.01 -6.52
C PHE A 33 2.91 8.86 -7.73
N GLU A 34 2.63 10.16 -7.67
CA GLU A 34 3.15 11.16 -8.63
C GLU A 34 4.50 11.67 -8.09
N PRO A 35 5.64 11.35 -8.72
CA PRO A 35 6.95 11.68 -8.17
C PRO A 35 7.24 13.18 -8.16
N GLY A 36 6.84 13.86 -9.25
CA GLY A 36 6.98 15.31 -9.41
C GLY A 36 8.40 15.74 -9.77
N GLY A 37 8.85 15.39 -10.98
CA GLY A 37 10.13 15.86 -11.53
C GLY A 37 11.33 14.91 -11.35
N TRP A 38 11.09 13.67 -10.94
CA TRP A 38 12.11 12.61 -10.85
C TRP A 38 11.51 11.26 -11.24
N GLU A 39 12.34 10.25 -11.51
CA GLU A 39 11.86 8.96 -12.00
C GLU A 39 11.56 7.99 -10.85
N LEU A 40 10.31 7.53 -10.74
CA LEU A 40 9.98 6.39 -9.89
C LEU A 40 9.64 5.20 -10.79
N LYS A 41 10.35 4.10 -10.64
CA LYS A 41 10.06 2.89 -11.43
C LYS A 41 8.79 2.23 -10.91
N ARG A 42 7.97 1.74 -11.84
CA ARG A 42 6.85 0.87 -11.50
C ARG A 42 7.38 -0.56 -11.36
N PRO A 43 7.23 -1.20 -10.19
CA PRO A 43 7.58 -2.60 -10.06
C PRO A 43 6.59 -3.51 -10.79
N ASP A 44 7.03 -4.72 -11.12
CA ASP A 44 6.15 -5.77 -11.65
C ASP A 44 5.01 -6.03 -10.67
N HIS A 45 3.78 -5.87 -11.17
CA HIS A 45 2.59 -6.02 -10.35
C HIS A 45 2.18 -7.49 -10.28
N PRO A 46 2.19 -8.12 -9.09
CA PRO A 46 1.84 -9.54 -8.98
C PRO A 46 0.34 -9.76 -9.24
N GLU A 47 0.02 -10.86 -9.91
CA GLU A 47 -1.38 -11.25 -10.11
C GLU A 47 -2.09 -11.49 -8.75
N HIS A 48 -3.30 -10.96 -8.63
CA HIS A 48 -4.11 -11.04 -7.42
C HIS A 48 -4.85 -12.39 -7.31
N VAL A 49 -4.11 -13.46 -7.03
CA VAL A 49 -4.64 -14.83 -6.99
C VAL A 49 -5.35 -15.21 -5.69
N ARG A 50 -5.06 -14.51 -4.58
CA ARG A 50 -5.69 -14.78 -3.27
C ARG A 50 -6.94 -13.93 -3.09
N ARG A 51 -7.94 -14.45 -2.40
CA ARG A 51 -9.18 -13.70 -2.10
C ARG A 51 -8.88 -12.60 -1.10
N GLN A 52 -9.53 -11.44 -1.26
CA GLN A 52 -9.56 -10.44 -0.20
C GLN A 52 -10.56 -10.83 0.88
N THR A 53 -10.21 -10.45 2.11
CA THR A 53 -11.09 -10.50 3.27
C THR A 53 -12.35 -9.71 2.99
N LYS A 54 -13.52 -10.21 3.40
CA LYS A 54 -14.77 -9.44 3.33
C LYS A 54 -14.76 -8.39 4.45
N MET A 55 -15.22 -7.18 4.16
CA MET A 55 -15.35 -6.13 5.17
C MET A 55 -16.16 -6.59 6.38
N GLY A 56 -15.76 -6.17 7.58
CA GLY A 56 -16.46 -6.47 8.84
C GLY A 56 -16.23 -7.88 9.41
N ARG A 57 -15.33 -8.68 8.83
CA ARG A 57 -14.87 -9.95 9.43
C ARG A 57 -13.35 -10.02 9.53
N ARG A 58 -12.87 -10.91 10.39
CA ARG A 58 -11.44 -11.18 10.53
C ARG A 58 -10.91 -11.88 9.27
N ARG A 59 -9.67 -11.57 8.91
CA ARG A 59 -8.95 -12.19 7.80
C ARG A 59 -8.73 -13.68 8.09
N LYS A 60 -8.88 -14.53 7.08
CA LYS A 60 -8.44 -15.94 7.17
C LYS A 60 -6.99 -16.09 6.69
N PRO A 61 -6.25 -17.11 7.15
CA PRO A 61 -4.85 -17.28 6.78
C PRO A 61 -4.57 -17.28 5.26
N ASP A 62 -5.48 -17.81 4.46
CA ASP A 62 -5.40 -17.93 3.00
C ASP A 62 -5.84 -16.67 2.23
N GLU A 63 -6.24 -15.62 2.94
CA GLU A 63 -6.76 -14.38 2.36
C GLU A 63 -5.80 -13.21 2.50
N MET A 64 -6.00 -12.23 1.64
CA MET A 64 -5.40 -10.90 1.75
C MET A 64 -6.28 -10.00 2.61
N GLY A 65 -5.65 -9.21 3.47
CA GLY A 65 -6.34 -8.24 4.31
C GLY A 65 -7.00 -7.13 3.48
N ILE A 66 -8.13 -6.63 3.98
CA ILE A 66 -8.71 -5.35 3.57
C ILE A 66 -8.71 -4.42 4.79
N TYR A 67 -7.71 -3.56 4.88
CA TYR A 67 -7.48 -2.71 6.05
C TYR A 67 -7.90 -1.26 5.81
N VAL A 68 -9.14 -1.10 5.34
CA VAL A 68 -9.81 0.20 5.11
C VAL A 68 -11.22 0.14 5.69
N GLY A 69 -11.88 1.29 5.83
CA GLY A 69 -13.26 1.36 6.31
C GLY A 69 -13.47 0.59 7.62
N ASN A 70 -14.55 -0.16 7.74
CA ASN A 70 -14.94 -0.83 8.98
C ASN A 70 -14.27 -2.22 9.17
N PHE A 71 -13.00 -2.37 8.81
CA PHE A 71 -12.26 -3.63 9.00
C PHE A 71 -12.13 -3.99 10.49
N ILE A 72 -12.02 -5.29 10.81
CA ILE A 72 -11.71 -5.77 12.16
C ILE A 72 -10.41 -6.57 12.15
N GLY A 73 -9.82 -6.82 13.32
CA GLY A 73 -8.51 -7.49 13.43
C GLY A 73 -7.36 -6.48 13.31
N VAL A 74 -7.24 -5.58 14.29
CA VAL A 74 -6.17 -4.56 14.31
C VAL A 74 -4.79 -5.21 14.39
N ASP A 75 -4.64 -6.28 15.17
CA ASP A 75 -3.35 -6.95 15.34
C ASP A 75 -2.91 -7.64 14.04
N ASP A 76 -3.82 -8.31 13.33
CA ASP A 76 -3.53 -8.89 12.00
C ASP A 76 -3.10 -7.80 11.01
N ALA A 77 -3.74 -6.63 11.07
CA ALA A 77 -3.40 -5.50 10.21
C ALA A 77 -2.04 -4.88 10.54
N LYS A 78 -1.70 -4.79 11.83
CA LYS A 78 -0.39 -4.33 12.30
C LYS A 78 0.73 -5.22 11.81
N GLU A 79 0.52 -6.54 11.90
CA GLU A 79 1.47 -7.54 11.40
C GLU A 79 1.60 -7.45 9.88
N ASP A 80 0.48 -7.54 9.16
CA ASP A 80 0.46 -7.59 7.70
C ASP A 80 0.98 -6.33 7.02
N LEU A 81 0.93 -5.17 7.69
CA LEU A 81 1.43 -3.88 7.19
C LEU A 81 2.75 -3.44 7.81
N GLY A 82 3.26 -4.14 8.83
CA GLY A 82 4.48 -3.76 9.54
C GLY A 82 4.35 -2.46 10.35
N VAL A 83 3.22 -2.25 11.02
CA VAL A 83 2.90 -0.99 11.75
C VAL A 83 2.44 -1.24 13.20
N PRO A 84 3.23 -1.93 14.05
CA PRO A 84 2.81 -2.36 15.39
C PRO A 84 2.34 -1.21 16.32
N TRP A 85 2.77 0.01 16.05
CA TRP A 85 2.42 1.21 16.81
C TRP A 85 1.08 1.87 16.42
N MET A 86 0.49 1.52 15.27
CA MET A 86 -0.67 2.27 14.75
C MET A 86 -2.00 1.87 15.41
N SER A 87 -2.91 2.84 15.51
CA SER A 87 -4.31 2.59 15.83
C SER A 87 -5.07 2.08 14.61
N ARG A 88 -6.31 1.60 14.82
CA ARG A 88 -7.20 1.21 13.72
C ARG A 88 -7.42 2.35 12.73
N GLU A 89 -7.62 3.57 13.22
CA GLU A 89 -7.80 4.75 12.36
C GLU A 89 -6.53 5.04 11.55
N GLY A 90 -5.35 5.00 12.19
CA GLY A 90 -4.08 5.18 11.50
C GLY A 90 -3.85 4.16 10.39
N ILE A 91 -4.18 2.89 10.63
CA ILE A 91 -4.05 1.81 9.65
C ILE A 91 -4.89 2.04 8.39
N ARG A 92 -6.09 2.64 8.49
CA ARG A 92 -6.94 2.89 7.31
C ARG A 92 -6.25 3.84 6.34
N GLU A 93 -5.70 4.90 6.89
CA GLU A 93 -5.16 6.02 6.13
C GLU A 93 -3.66 5.87 5.81
N CYS A 94 -2.94 4.99 6.49
CA CYS A 94 -1.49 4.94 6.34
C CYS A 94 -1.02 4.44 4.96
N ILE A 95 0.18 4.89 4.60
CA ILE A 95 1.05 4.23 3.66
C ILE A 95 2.01 3.34 4.45
N PRO A 96 2.04 2.02 4.22
CA PRO A 96 2.94 1.12 4.95
C PRO A 96 4.41 1.48 4.74
N PRO A 97 5.29 1.28 5.73
CA PRO A 97 6.72 1.64 5.64
C PRO A 97 7.42 1.13 4.38
N ALA A 98 7.09 -0.07 3.91
CA ALA A 98 7.67 -0.68 2.71
C ALA A 98 7.55 0.20 1.45
N TYR A 99 6.46 0.98 1.31
CA TYR A 99 6.27 1.90 0.18
C TYR A 99 7.22 3.08 0.29
N THR A 100 7.30 3.67 1.49
CA THR A 100 8.17 4.81 1.77
C THR A 100 9.63 4.41 1.64
N GLU A 101 10.02 3.21 2.07
CA GLU A 101 11.36 2.69 1.87
C GLU A 101 11.71 2.55 0.39
N TYR A 102 10.80 2.00 -0.43
CA TYR A 102 11.00 1.86 -1.87
C TYR A 102 11.17 3.23 -2.55
N VAL A 103 10.22 4.12 -2.31
CA VAL A 103 10.23 5.49 -2.83
C VAL A 103 11.48 6.25 -2.38
N GLY A 104 11.82 6.17 -1.09
CA GLY A 104 12.95 6.88 -0.51
C GLY A 104 14.29 6.40 -1.07
N LYS A 105 14.47 5.09 -1.23
CA LYS A 105 15.65 4.52 -1.89
C LYS A 105 15.77 5.00 -3.34
N ALA A 106 14.68 4.90 -4.11
CA ALA A 106 14.67 5.34 -5.50
C ALA A 106 14.99 6.84 -5.66
N PHE A 107 14.53 7.67 -4.71
CA PHE A 107 14.84 9.09 -4.70
C PHE A 107 16.30 9.36 -4.34
N LEU A 108 16.84 8.69 -3.31
CA LEU A 108 18.23 8.85 -2.87
C LEU A 108 19.23 8.44 -3.95
N GLU A 109 18.92 7.45 -4.79
CA GLU A 109 19.73 7.06 -5.96
C GLU A 109 19.86 8.17 -7.02
N GLN A 110 18.97 9.17 -6.98
CA GLN A 110 18.94 10.30 -7.91
C GLN A 110 19.35 11.62 -7.25
N LEU A 111 19.67 11.60 -5.95
CA LEU A 111 20.19 12.77 -5.24
C LEU A 111 21.69 12.86 -5.50
N HIS A 112 22.11 13.87 -6.26
CA HIS A 112 23.51 14.21 -6.50
C HIS A 112 23.88 15.47 -5.70
#